data_AF-A0A354GYY7-F1
#
_entry.id   AF-A0A354GYY7-F1
#
_cell.length_a   1.000
_cell.length_b   1.000
_cell.length_c   1.000
_cell.angle_alpha   90.00
_cell.angle_beta   90.00
_cell.angle_gamma   90.00
#
_symmetry.space_group_name_H-M   'P 1'
#
loop_
_entity.id
_entity.type
_entity.pdbx_description
1 polymer ?
#
loop_
_entity_poly.entity_id
_entity_poly.type
_entity_poly.pdbx_seq_one_letter_code
_entity_poly.pdbx_strand_id
1 'polypeptide(L)'
;PPAAVTAAPQKYALMISQVPSEAVSVEPDRIKLMAHVPKDARVWIEDAPTTSTGVERVYKSPPLVPGKEYSYTIRVAWPEDGHWVSKEAVAQVKPGQCHCFYLERAGTPVEKDADIKANLAKLAPEDRKLAEEQKFCVVQSDTPLGAVGVPVKIMVKGQPVFLCCKTCVKEAQADPDKTLAKLKELKAKNAEPPPN
;
A
#
# COMPACT_ATOMS: atom_id res chain seq x y z
N PRO A 1 16.66 -13.27 -24.47
CA PRO A 1 16.21 -13.56 -23.08
C PRO A 1 16.36 -12.33 -22.16
N PRO A 2 15.40 -11.96 -21.29
CA PRO A 2 15.75 -11.06 -20.19
C PRO A 2 16.87 -11.71 -19.39
N ALA A 3 17.77 -10.89 -18.84
CA ALA A 3 18.57 -11.31 -17.70
C ALA A 3 17.62 -12.00 -16.72
N ALA A 4 17.94 -13.22 -16.29
CA ALA A 4 17.08 -14.02 -15.44
C ALA A 4 16.52 -13.12 -14.33
N VAL A 5 15.21 -13.08 -14.14
CA VAL A 5 14.64 -12.42 -12.96
C VAL A 5 15.26 -13.12 -11.76
N THR A 6 16.07 -12.41 -10.99
CA THR A 6 16.94 -13.01 -9.97
C THR A 6 16.34 -12.93 -8.58
N ALA A 7 15.29 -12.13 -8.38
CA ALA A 7 14.69 -11.89 -7.06
C ALA A 7 13.24 -11.38 -7.13
N ALA A 8 12.54 -11.48 -6.00
CA ALA A 8 11.29 -10.77 -5.76
C ALA A 8 11.58 -9.28 -5.47
N PRO A 9 10.70 -8.34 -5.87
CA PRO A 9 10.87 -6.93 -5.59
C PRO A 9 10.72 -6.65 -4.09
N GLN A 10 11.52 -5.71 -3.58
CA GLN A 10 11.54 -5.31 -2.18
C GLN A 10 11.04 -3.86 -2.02
N LYS A 11 11.46 -2.95 -2.93
CA LYS A 11 11.23 -1.50 -2.82
C LYS A 11 9.95 -0.99 -3.49
N TYR A 12 9.49 -1.70 -4.52
CA TYR A 12 8.31 -1.30 -5.28
C TYR A 12 7.28 -2.41 -5.34
N ALA A 13 6.00 -2.05 -5.18
CA ALA A 13 4.88 -2.92 -5.48
C ALA A 13 4.29 -2.57 -6.84
N LEU A 14 3.89 -3.59 -7.59
CA LEU A 14 3.07 -3.41 -8.78
C LEU A 14 1.62 -3.23 -8.32
N MET A 15 1.09 -2.04 -8.56
CA MET A 15 -0.29 -1.66 -8.25
C MET A 15 -1.12 -1.58 -9.52
N ILE A 16 -2.43 -1.82 -9.40
CA ILE A 16 -3.40 -1.64 -10.47
C ILE A 16 -4.58 -0.87 -9.90
N SER A 17 -4.96 0.22 -10.55
CA SER A 17 -6.13 1.02 -10.18
C SER A 17 -7.00 1.29 -11.39
N GLN A 18 -8.33 1.31 -11.18
CA GLN A 18 -9.25 1.76 -12.20
C GLN A 18 -9.15 3.28 -12.34
N VAL A 19 -8.96 3.74 -13.57
CA VAL A 19 -9.02 5.16 -13.92
C VAL A 19 -10.46 5.47 -14.34
N PRO A 20 -11.04 6.61 -13.91
CA PRO A 20 -12.36 7.02 -14.38
C PRO A 20 -12.42 7.06 -15.91
N SER A 21 -13.31 6.27 -16.50
CA SER A 21 -13.43 6.14 -17.97
C SER A 21 -13.87 7.44 -18.64
N GLU A 22 -14.54 8.34 -17.91
CA GLU A 22 -14.90 9.67 -18.43
C GLU A 22 -13.68 10.56 -18.71
N ALA A 23 -12.59 10.36 -17.96
CA ALA A 23 -11.35 11.10 -18.14
C ALA A 23 -10.49 10.55 -19.30
N VAL A 24 -10.80 9.35 -19.80
CA VAL A 24 -9.98 8.65 -20.79
C VAL A 24 -10.90 7.99 -21.81
N SER A 25 -10.87 8.45 -23.08
CA SER A 25 -11.68 7.82 -24.14
C SER A 25 -11.37 6.32 -24.29
N VAL A 26 -12.31 5.45 -23.89
CA VAL A 26 -12.26 3.99 -24.05
C VAL A 26 -13.44 3.54 -24.90
N GLU A 27 -13.18 2.66 -25.86
CA GLU A 27 -14.21 2.03 -26.69
C GLU A 27 -15.07 1.10 -25.80
N PRO A 28 -16.41 1.11 -25.92
CA PRO A 28 -17.31 0.44 -24.98
C PRO A 28 -17.16 -1.09 -24.98
N ASP A 29 -16.62 -1.67 -26.04
CA ASP A 29 -16.38 -3.10 -26.21
C ASP A 29 -14.93 -3.50 -25.89
N ARG A 30 -14.08 -2.60 -25.38
CA ARG A 30 -12.67 -2.90 -25.07
C ARG A 30 -12.29 -2.37 -23.71
N ILE A 31 -11.17 -2.84 -23.19
CA ILE A 31 -10.49 -2.19 -22.07
C ILE A 31 -9.22 -1.50 -22.54
N LYS A 32 -8.80 -0.50 -21.77
CA LYS A 32 -7.50 0.16 -21.90
C LYS A 32 -6.67 -0.13 -20.65
N LEU A 33 -5.44 -0.59 -20.85
CA LEU A 33 -4.43 -0.68 -19.79
C LEU A 33 -3.37 0.40 -20.04
N MET A 34 -3.20 1.30 -19.08
CA MET A 34 -2.13 2.29 -19.06
C MET A 34 -1.02 1.77 -18.14
N ALA A 35 0.24 2.00 -18.51
CA ALA A 35 1.39 1.64 -17.71
C ALA A 35 2.15 2.89 -17.30
N HIS A 36 2.49 3.02 -16.02
CA HIS A 36 3.50 3.96 -15.53
C HIS A 36 4.63 3.17 -14.89
N VAL A 37 5.62 2.81 -15.69
CA VAL A 37 6.72 1.92 -15.32
C VAL A 37 8.04 2.47 -15.86
N PRO A 38 9.21 2.06 -15.33
CA PRO A 38 10.50 2.50 -15.88
C PRO A 38 10.60 2.29 -17.40
N LYS A 39 11.34 3.16 -18.09
CA LYS A 39 11.49 3.14 -19.56
C LYS A 39 11.96 1.77 -20.07
N ASP A 40 12.82 1.12 -19.31
CA ASP A 40 13.46 -0.16 -19.58
C ASP A 40 12.70 -1.35 -19.00
N ALA A 41 11.60 -1.13 -18.26
CA ALA A 41 10.76 -2.20 -17.75
C ALA A 41 10.18 -3.03 -18.90
N ARG A 42 10.06 -4.34 -18.66
CA ARG A 42 9.44 -5.31 -19.57
C ARG A 42 8.06 -5.64 -19.06
N VAL A 43 7.09 -5.68 -19.97
CA VAL A 43 5.69 -5.94 -19.63
C VAL A 43 5.20 -7.12 -20.45
N TRP A 44 4.52 -8.04 -19.78
CA TRP A 44 3.74 -9.12 -20.37
C TRP A 44 2.28 -8.94 -19.96
N ILE A 45 1.37 -9.22 -20.89
CA ILE A 45 -0.08 -9.27 -20.65
C ILE A 45 -0.54 -10.65 -21.12
N GLU A 46 -1.19 -11.42 -20.25
CA GLU A 46 -1.57 -12.82 -20.54
C GLU A 46 -0.36 -13.65 -21.02
N ASP A 47 0.77 -13.54 -20.30
CA ASP A 47 2.07 -14.14 -20.65
C ASP A 47 2.69 -13.72 -22.00
N ALA A 48 1.98 -12.95 -22.83
CA ALA A 48 2.48 -12.45 -24.09
C ALA A 48 3.39 -11.23 -23.87
N PRO A 49 4.65 -11.26 -24.37
CA PRO A 49 5.55 -10.12 -24.25
C PRO A 49 5.05 -8.94 -25.08
N THR A 50 5.06 -7.74 -24.50
CA THR A 50 4.75 -6.51 -25.21
C THR A 50 6.01 -5.84 -25.79
N THR A 51 5.84 -5.03 -26.82
CA THR A 51 6.94 -4.31 -27.50
C THR A 51 7.00 -2.82 -27.17
N SER A 52 5.99 -2.28 -26.51
CA SER A 52 5.92 -0.86 -26.12
C SER A 52 7.02 -0.51 -25.12
N THR A 53 7.66 0.65 -25.32
CA THR A 53 8.71 1.21 -24.46
C THR A 53 8.32 2.62 -23.98
N GLY A 54 9.07 3.19 -23.03
CA GLY A 54 8.77 4.50 -22.46
C GLY A 54 8.19 4.39 -21.05
N VAL A 55 8.08 5.55 -20.38
CA VAL A 55 7.57 5.61 -19.00
C VAL A 55 6.06 5.40 -18.97
N GLU A 56 5.37 6.00 -19.93
CA GLU A 56 3.93 5.83 -20.15
C GLU A 56 3.69 4.93 -21.36
N ARG A 57 2.81 3.93 -21.20
CA ARG A 57 2.45 3.00 -22.27
C ARG A 57 0.95 2.75 -22.25
N VAL A 58 0.37 2.48 -23.42
CA VAL A 58 -1.07 2.21 -23.54
C VAL A 58 -1.26 0.92 -24.33
N TYR A 59 -2.07 0.02 -23.77
CA TYR A 59 -2.47 -1.24 -24.35
C TYR A 59 -3.99 -1.30 -24.45
N LYS A 60 -4.49 -1.97 -25.48
CA LYS A 60 -5.92 -2.17 -25.69
C LYS A 60 -6.20 -3.65 -25.84
N SER A 61 -7.29 -4.12 -25.24
CA SER A 61 -7.76 -5.48 -25.50
C SER A 61 -8.34 -5.62 -26.92
N PRO A 62 -8.45 -6.86 -27.43
CA PRO A 62 -9.45 -7.19 -28.43
C PRO A 62 -10.88 -6.83 -27.97
N PRO A 63 -11.87 -6.81 -28.87
CA PRO A 63 -13.28 -6.67 -28.50
C PRO A 63 -13.72 -7.73 -27.49
N LEU A 64 -14.51 -7.30 -26.51
CA LEU A 64 -15.02 -8.07 -25.39
C LEU A 64 -16.54 -8.06 -25.41
N VAL A 65 -17.15 -9.11 -24.85
CA VAL A 65 -18.60 -9.23 -24.78
C VAL A 65 -19.12 -8.30 -23.67
N PRO A 66 -20.06 -7.38 -23.97
CA PRO A 66 -20.66 -6.51 -22.97
C PRO A 66 -21.29 -7.30 -21.80
N GLY A 67 -21.19 -6.76 -20.60
CA GLY A 67 -21.77 -7.36 -19.39
C GLY A 67 -20.97 -8.53 -18.80
N LYS A 68 -19.84 -8.94 -19.40
CA LYS A 68 -18.93 -9.93 -18.82
C LYS A 68 -17.77 -9.28 -18.05
N GLU A 69 -17.32 -9.99 -17.02
CA GLU A 69 -16.10 -9.69 -16.28
C GLU A 69 -14.94 -10.51 -16.84
N TYR A 70 -13.77 -9.89 -16.93
CA TYR A 70 -12.55 -10.47 -17.44
C TYR A 70 -11.41 -10.26 -16.46
N SER A 71 -10.45 -11.17 -16.47
CA SER A 71 -9.20 -11.07 -15.73
C SER A 71 -8.06 -10.89 -16.72
N TYR A 72 -7.17 -9.93 -16.47
CA TYR A 72 -5.92 -9.77 -17.21
C TYR A 72 -4.73 -9.90 -16.26
N THR A 73 -3.91 -10.89 -16.48
CA THR A 73 -2.64 -11.08 -15.78
C THR A 73 -1.58 -10.18 -16.40
N ILE A 74 -1.04 -9.28 -15.59
CA ILE A 74 -0.03 -8.31 -15.99
C ILE A 74 1.23 -8.64 -15.20
N ARG A 75 2.30 -8.97 -15.92
CA ARG A 75 3.62 -9.17 -15.33
C ARG A 75 4.54 -8.05 -15.77
N VAL A 76 5.21 -7.45 -14.80
CA VAL A 76 6.22 -6.42 -15.04
C VAL A 76 7.54 -6.92 -14.50
N ALA A 77 8.62 -6.70 -15.24
CA ALA A 77 9.99 -6.87 -14.76
C ALA A 77 10.75 -5.56 -14.94
N TRP A 78 11.51 -5.16 -13.92
CA TRP A 78 12.23 -3.89 -13.88
C TRP A 78 13.55 -4.04 -13.10
N PRO A 79 14.52 -3.12 -13.28
CA PRO A 79 15.70 -3.09 -12.42
C PRO A 79 15.39 -2.48 -11.06
N GLU A 80 15.86 -3.13 -10.00
CA GLU A 80 15.86 -2.64 -8.62
C GLU A 80 17.24 -2.92 -8.02
N ASP A 81 17.93 -1.86 -7.57
CA ASP A 81 19.29 -1.93 -6.98
C ASP A 81 20.27 -2.81 -7.78
N GLY A 82 20.25 -2.67 -9.10
CA GLY A 82 21.12 -3.41 -10.03
C GLY A 82 20.66 -4.82 -10.40
N HIS A 83 19.57 -5.32 -9.81
CA HIS A 83 19.01 -6.65 -10.07
C HIS A 83 17.69 -6.57 -10.84
N TRP A 84 17.44 -7.55 -11.71
CA TRP A 84 16.13 -7.66 -12.35
C TRP A 84 15.15 -8.37 -11.40
N VAL A 85 14.10 -7.65 -11.03
CA VAL A 85 12.98 -8.17 -10.24
C VAL A 85 11.73 -8.26 -11.10
N SER A 86 10.75 -9.06 -10.69
CA SER A 86 9.46 -9.15 -11.37
C SER A 86 8.31 -9.35 -10.41
N LYS A 87 7.15 -8.80 -10.77
CA LYS A 87 5.88 -8.99 -10.08
C LYS A 87 4.77 -9.18 -11.07
N GLU A 88 3.80 -9.98 -10.66
CA GLU A 88 2.54 -10.19 -11.37
C GLU A 88 1.40 -9.61 -10.54
N ALA A 89 0.42 -9.04 -11.25
CA ALA A 89 -0.83 -8.56 -10.69
C ALA A 89 -1.97 -8.83 -11.67
N VAL A 90 -3.18 -9.02 -11.15
CA VAL A 90 -4.37 -9.32 -11.95
C VAL A 90 -5.30 -8.10 -11.95
N ALA A 91 -5.63 -7.61 -13.13
CA ALA A 91 -6.69 -6.62 -13.31
C ALA A 91 -8.04 -7.32 -13.53
N GLN A 92 -9.00 -7.11 -12.63
CA GLN A 92 -10.40 -7.47 -12.86
C GLN A 92 -11.09 -6.33 -13.59
N VAL A 93 -11.62 -6.59 -14.79
CA VAL A 93 -12.09 -5.54 -15.69
C VAL A 93 -13.42 -5.88 -16.36
N LYS A 94 -14.09 -4.84 -16.84
CA LYS A 94 -15.29 -4.86 -17.70
C LYS A 94 -15.04 -4.03 -18.96
N PRO A 95 -15.71 -4.34 -20.09
CA PRO A 95 -15.66 -3.52 -21.29
C PRO A 95 -15.96 -2.04 -20.98
N GLY A 96 -15.25 -1.13 -21.65
CA GLY A 96 -15.33 0.31 -21.43
C GLY A 96 -14.45 0.85 -20.28
N GLN A 97 -13.74 0.00 -19.55
CA GLN A 97 -12.90 0.44 -18.44
C GLN A 97 -11.46 0.78 -18.86
N CYS A 98 -10.88 1.74 -18.14
CA CYS A 98 -9.47 2.06 -18.17
C CYS A 98 -8.84 1.66 -16.83
N HIS A 99 -7.74 0.93 -16.84
CA HIS A 99 -6.94 0.66 -15.65
C HIS A 99 -5.52 1.15 -15.87
N CYS A 100 -4.91 1.69 -14.82
CA CYS A 100 -3.49 2.03 -14.81
C CYS A 100 -2.77 1.04 -13.91
N PHE A 101 -1.70 0.44 -14.41
CA PHE A 101 -0.76 -0.32 -13.60
C PHE A 101 0.55 0.45 -13.48
N TYR A 102 1.08 0.50 -12.27
CA TYR A 102 2.23 1.34 -11.95
C TYR A 102 3.06 0.74 -10.82
N LEU A 103 4.31 1.18 -10.73
CA LEU A 103 5.18 0.83 -9.60
C LEU A 103 5.02 1.89 -8.51
N GLU A 104 4.40 1.51 -7.41
CA GLU A 104 4.33 2.34 -6.20
C GLU A 104 5.49 1.97 -5.28
N ARG A 105 6.08 2.96 -4.59
CA ARG A 105 7.08 2.69 -3.56
C ARG A 105 6.40 1.97 -2.41
N ALA A 106 6.51 0.64 -2.40
CA ALA A 106 6.19 -0.15 -1.24
C ALA A 106 7.34 0.09 -0.26
N GLY A 107 7.14 0.93 0.75
CA GLY A 107 8.09 0.93 1.87
C GLY A 107 8.27 -0.53 2.31
N THR A 108 9.51 -1.03 2.31
CA THR A 108 9.76 -2.41 2.78
C THR A 108 9.22 -2.54 4.21
N PRO A 109 8.80 -3.73 4.66
CA PRO A 109 8.51 -3.94 6.08
C PRO A 109 9.67 -3.47 6.96
N VAL A 110 10.91 -3.66 6.49
CA VAL A 110 12.15 -3.23 7.15
C VAL A 110 12.30 -1.69 7.21
N GLU A 111 12.03 -0.97 6.12
CA GLU A 111 12.05 0.51 6.11
C GLU A 111 10.91 1.08 6.96
N LYS A 112 9.71 0.49 6.88
CA LYS A 112 8.58 0.89 7.73
C LYS A 112 8.89 0.65 9.21
N ASP A 113 9.50 -0.48 9.57
CA ASP A 113 9.98 -0.74 10.92
C ASP A 113 11.09 0.23 11.36
N ALA A 114 12.04 0.54 10.48
CA ALA A 114 13.11 1.50 10.77
C ALA A 114 12.56 2.93 10.98
N ASP A 115 11.62 3.37 10.16
CA ASP A 115 10.97 4.68 10.28
C ASP A 115 10.09 4.75 11.53
N ILE A 116 9.33 3.69 11.83
CA ILE A 116 8.56 3.54 13.07
C ILE A 116 9.50 3.64 14.27
N LYS A 117 10.60 2.88 14.27
CA LYS A 117 11.60 2.89 15.34
C LYS A 117 12.26 4.26 15.49
N ALA A 118 12.61 4.92 14.38
CA ALA A 118 13.22 6.25 14.40
C ALA A 118 12.25 7.32 14.94
N ASN A 119 10.96 7.20 14.63
CA ASN A 119 9.94 8.11 15.15
C ASN A 119 9.62 7.86 16.63
N LEU A 120 9.57 6.59 17.06
CA LEU A 120 9.42 6.21 18.46
C LEU A 120 10.65 6.57 19.30
N ALA A 121 11.86 6.52 18.74
CA ALA A 121 13.10 6.92 19.41
C ALA A 121 13.15 8.41 19.79
N LYS A 122 12.31 9.26 19.18
CA LYS A 122 12.17 10.68 19.52
C LYS A 122 11.29 10.92 20.75
N LEU A 123 10.60 9.90 21.26
CA LEU A 123 9.86 9.96 22.52
C LEU A 123 10.80 9.76 23.72
N ALA A 124 10.38 10.25 24.88
CA ALA A 124 11.04 9.90 26.15
C ALA A 124 10.99 8.36 26.34
N PRO A 125 12.00 7.73 26.98
CA PRO A 125 12.06 6.27 27.11
C PRO A 125 10.81 5.63 27.72
N GLU A 126 10.24 6.26 28.75
CA GLU A 126 8.98 5.82 29.39
C GLU A 126 7.79 5.90 28.44
N ASP A 127 7.71 6.98 27.65
CA ASP A 127 6.63 7.20 26.69
C ASP A 127 6.76 6.27 25.48
N ARG A 128 7.99 6.02 25.04
CA ARG A 128 8.27 5.06 23.98
C ARG A 128 7.77 3.67 24.35
N LYS A 129 8.08 3.20 25.57
CA LYS A 129 7.64 1.89 26.05
C LYS A 129 6.11 1.75 26.03
N LEU A 130 5.40 2.78 26.50
CA LEU A 130 3.93 2.79 26.50
C LEU A 130 3.33 2.87 25.08
N ALA A 131 3.98 3.58 24.16
CA ALA A 131 3.60 3.62 22.76
C ALA A 131 3.85 2.28 22.05
N GLU A 132 4.95 1.59 22.36
CA GLU A 132 5.27 0.25 21.86
C GLU A 132 4.27 -0.80 22.36
N GLU A 133 3.87 -0.73 23.63
CA GLU A 133 2.79 -1.58 24.18
C GLU A 133 1.46 -1.35 23.46
N GLN A 134 1.11 -0.09 23.19
CA GLN A 134 -0.13 0.26 22.50
C GLN A 134 -0.10 -0.12 21.01
N LYS A 135 1.05 0.04 20.34
CA LYS A 135 1.37 -0.25 18.92
C LYS A 135 0.56 0.48 17.86
N PHE A 136 -0.74 0.71 18.07
CA PHE A 136 -1.65 1.32 17.11
C PHE A 136 -2.33 2.56 17.68
N CYS A 137 -2.79 3.47 16.80
CA CYS A 137 -3.56 4.63 17.24
C CYS A 137 -4.95 4.22 17.77
N VAL A 138 -5.38 4.82 18.89
CA VAL A 138 -6.72 4.56 19.47
C VAL A 138 -7.87 5.07 18.60
N VAL A 139 -7.61 6.06 17.74
CA VAL A 139 -8.60 6.62 16.80
C VAL A 139 -8.55 5.88 15.45
N GLN A 140 -7.35 5.60 14.94
CA GLN A 140 -7.14 4.86 13.69
C GLN A 140 -6.33 3.59 13.95
N SER A 141 -7.01 2.51 14.29
CA SER A 141 -6.39 1.28 14.75
C SER A 141 -5.65 0.47 13.68
N ASP A 142 -5.72 0.87 12.41
CA ASP A 142 -5.06 0.19 11.29
C ASP A 142 -3.63 0.70 11.04
N THR A 143 -3.26 1.85 11.62
CA THR A 143 -1.93 2.46 11.41
C THR A 143 -1.08 2.34 12.68
N PRO A 144 0.13 1.74 12.59
CA PRO A 144 1.02 1.65 13.73
C PRO A 144 1.56 3.03 14.13
N LEU A 145 1.73 3.22 15.44
CA LEU A 145 2.34 4.41 16.00
C LEU A 145 3.78 4.54 15.49
N GLY A 146 4.12 5.68 14.89
CA GLY A 146 5.42 5.90 14.26
C GLY A 146 5.40 5.84 12.73
N ALA A 147 4.36 5.26 12.11
CA ALA A 147 4.32 5.08 10.65
C ALA A 147 4.10 6.39 9.87
N VAL A 148 3.42 7.36 10.47
CA VAL A 148 3.10 8.66 9.87
C VAL A 148 3.73 9.82 10.63
N GLY A 149 4.84 9.54 11.33
CA GLY A 149 5.58 10.51 12.14
C GLY A 149 5.59 10.20 13.63
N VAL A 150 6.08 11.15 14.43
CA VAL A 150 6.23 10.99 15.89
C VAL A 150 4.86 10.93 16.57
N PRO A 151 4.56 9.87 17.34
CA PRO A 151 3.30 9.76 18.07
C PRO A 151 3.06 10.92 19.04
N VAL A 152 1.80 11.32 19.16
CA VAL A 152 1.37 12.37 20.10
C VAL A 152 0.84 11.70 21.37
N LYS A 153 1.49 11.95 22.51
CA LYS A 153 0.99 11.55 23.82
C LYS A 153 -0.08 12.53 24.31
N ILE A 154 -1.20 12.01 24.75
CA ILE A 154 -2.23 12.74 25.50
C ILE A 154 -2.57 12.01 26.80
N MET A 155 -3.12 12.75 27.77
CA MET A 155 -3.61 12.17 29.02
C MET A 155 -5.13 12.11 28.98
N VAL A 156 -5.70 10.90 29.12
CA VAL A 156 -7.14 10.66 29.16
C VAL A 156 -7.47 10.04 30.52
N LYS A 157 -8.19 10.76 31.37
CA LYS A 157 -8.46 10.39 32.79
C LYS A 157 -7.21 9.92 33.56
N GLY A 158 -6.06 10.56 33.32
CA GLY A 158 -4.79 10.21 33.96
C GLY A 158 -4.04 9.02 33.34
N GLN A 159 -4.59 8.37 32.30
CA GLN A 159 -3.88 7.35 31.53
C GLN A 159 -3.22 7.95 30.28
N PRO A 160 -1.96 7.61 29.99
CA PRO A 160 -1.28 8.04 28.77
C PRO A 160 -1.82 7.27 27.55
N VAL A 161 -2.18 8.01 26.50
CA VAL A 161 -2.71 7.49 25.24
C VAL A 161 -1.93 8.10 24.08
N PHE A 162 -1.55 7.29 23.10
CA PHE A 162 -0.78 7.73 21.93
C PHE A 162 -1.64 7.80 20.67
N LEU A 163 -1.41 8.84 19.88
CA LEU A 163 -2.11 9.09 18.61
C LEU A 163 -1.11 9.18 17.45
N CYS A 164 -1.56 8.81 16.25
CA CYS A 164 -0.76 8.92 15.03
C CYS A 164 -0.52 10.38 14.60
N CYS A 165 -1.43 11.31 14.91
CA CYS A 165 -1.30 12.71 14.55
C CYS A 165 -2.03 13.64 15.54
N LYS A 166 -1.71 14.95 15.48
CA LYS A 166 -2.31 15.98 16.35
C LYS A 166 -3.81 16.20 16.09
N THR A 167 -4.28 15.90 14.89
CA THR A 167 -5.67 16.12 14.50
C THR A 167 -6.64 15.24 15.31
N CYS A 168 -6.21 14.04 15.69
CA CYS A 168 -7.02 13.08 16.45
C CYS A 168 -7.18 13.44 17.94
N VAL A 169 -6.50 14.47 18.45
CA VAL A 169 -6.53 14.83 19.89
C VAL A 169 -7.94 15.17 20.36
N LYS A 170 -8.68 15.97 19.59
CA LYS A 170 -10.04 16.37 19.94
C LYS A 170 -10.99 15.17 20.02
N GLU A 171 -10.86 14.24 19.08
CA GLU A 171 -11.71 13.05 19.03
C GLU A 171 -11.45 12.11 20.22
N ALA A 172 -10.17 11.87 20.54
CA ALA A 172 -9.79 11.04 21.68
C ALA A 172 -10.20 11.65 23.05
N GLN A 173 -10.31 12.98 23.13
CA GLN A 173 -10.78 13.67 24.33
C GLN A 173 -12.31 13.77 24.44
N ALA A 174 -13.03 13.72 23.30
CA ALA A 174 -14.49 13.86 23.28
C ALA A 174 -15.20 12.68 23.96
N ASP A 175 -14.64 11.47 23.86
CA ASP A 175 -15.14 10.28 24.56
C ASP A 175 -13.99 9.56 25.28
N PRO A 176 -13.69 9.98 26.52
CA PRO A 176 -12.60 9.39 27.30
C PRO A 176 -12.80 7.91 27.60
N ASP A 177 -14.04 7.47 27.85
CA ASP A 177 -14.32 6.09 28.22
C ASP A 177 -14.13 5.14 27.03
N LYS A 178 -14.63 5.54 25.87
CA LYS A 178 -14.42 4.80 24.62
C LYS A 178 -12.93 4.73 24.25
N THR A 179 -12.20 5.84 24.41
CA THR A 179 -10.76 5.90 24.16
C THR A 179 -9.98 4.93 25.04
N LEU A 180 -10.30 4.88 26.34
CA LEU A 180 -9.64 3.94 27.27
C LEU A 180 -10.05 2.48 27.03
N ALA A 181 -11.30 2.22 26.62
CA ALA A 181 -11.72 0.88 26.22
C ALA A 181 -10.92 0.40 25.00
N LYS A 182 -10.75 1.27 23.99
CA LYS A 182 -9.97 0.93 22.79
C LYS A 182 -8.48 0.76 23.09
N LEU A 183 -7.92 1.59 23.97
CA LEU A 183 -6.54 1.45 24.45
C LEU A 183 -6.29 0.06 25.04
N LYS A 184 -7.20 -0.41 25.91
CA LYS A 184 -7.11 -1.74 26.53
C LYS A 184 -7.17 -2.85 25.49
N GLU A 185 -8.08 -2.74 24.51
CA GLU A 185 -8.20 -3.71 23.41
C GLU A 185 -6.90 -3.80 22.59
N LEU A 186 -6.31 -2.66 22.23
CA LEU A 186 -5.08 -2.61 21.45
C LEU A 186 -3.88 -3.21 22.20
N LYS A 187 -3.74 -2.88 23.50
CA LYS A 187 -2.69 -3.45 24.34
C LYS A 187 -2.85 -4.96 24.51
N ALA A 188 -4.08 -5.46 24.68
CA ALA A 188 -4.34 -6.90 24.78
C ALA A 188 -3.97 -7.63 23.48
N LYS A 189 -4.44 -7.13 22.33
CA LYS A 189 -4.13 -7.69 21.01
C LYS A 189 -2.63 -7.70 20.67
N ASN A 190 -1.87 -6.76 21.22
CA ASN A 190 -0.43 -6.69 20.99
C ASN A 190 0.39 -7.52 21.99
N ALA A 191 -0.19 -7.82 23.16
CA ALA A 191 0.44 -8.68 24.17
C ALA A 191 0.21 -10.18 23.90
N GLU A 192 -0.81 -10.55 23.11
CA GLU A 192 -1.03 -11.93 22.70
C GLU A 192 0.02 -12.40 21.67
N PRO A 193 0.68 -13.56 21.89
CA PRO A 193 1.52 -14.17 20.87
C PRO A 193 0.65 -14.60 19.67
N PRO A 194 1.20 -14.60 18.43
CA PRO A 194 0.44 -15.00 17.25
C PRO A 194 -0.12 -16.42 17.44
N PRO A 195 -1.36 -16.72 16.98
CA PRO A 195 -1.87 -18.08 16.98
C PRO A 195 -0.93 -18.96 16.15
N ASN A 196 -0.52 -20.08 16.77
CA ASN A 196 0.31 -21.12 16.18
C ASN A 196 -0.34 -21.74 14.93
#